data_AF-A0A925FVB3-F1
#
_entry.id   AF-A0A925FVB3-F1
#
_cell.length_a   1.000
_cell.length_b   1.000
_cell.length_c   1.000
_cell.angle_alpha   90.00
_cell.angle_beta   90.00
_cell.angle_gamma   90.00
#
_symmetry.space_group_name_H-M   'P 1'
#
loop_
_entity.id
_entity.type
_entity.pdbx_description
1 polymer ?
#
loop_
_entity_poly.entity_id
_entity_poly.type
_entity_poly.pdbx_seq_one_letter_code
_entity_poly.pdbx_strand_id
1 'polypeptide(L)'
;MSDIPGSLTASSLFSLFKQAVRGGENQDYTKGSIRKSVFLLAIPMILEMIMESIFAVVDIFFVGKLGTEAVATVGLTESVLAIVYSIAWGLSMAATAIVSRRVGEKNNEEATRAGAQAIIISIALSIVIGAAGVYFAGDILHLMGGSSKLVATGVGYTRIIYGSSIVIMLLFLINGIFRGAGNAAIAMHSLWIANICNIILCPTFIYGLGPIPAMGLEGAAIATTVGRGIGVVYQCFHLFKGNGILHFKRRHFLPDFTLMKSLFSIAWTGAMQFIIGSASWIAMARIVAGFGDVAVAGYQVALRVIVFFILPAWGMANAAATLVGQNLGAGQPQRAEDSVWKTAKYNAIFMALVSLFFFFFSGPVIGFLNNDPAIGEIATRALRIVSIGYIFYGIGMVVTNAFNGAGDTKTPTIINLFIFWAFQIPLAYLMAVTWEAGPKGVFFAILIAETTLSIVSIIIFRRGKWKLVKV
;
A
#
# COMPACT_ATOMS: atom_id res chain seq x y z
N MET A 1 -7.44 -12.32 -34.61
CA MET A 1 -6.48 -13.44 -34.78
C MET A 1 -5.33 -12.90 -35.61
N SER A 2 -4.11 -13.38 -35.37
CA SER A 2 -2.80 -12.93 -35.89
C SER A 2 -2.34 -11.50 -35.57
N ASP A 3 -1.68 -11.37 -34.42
CA ASP A 3 -0.35 -10.73 -34.35
C ASP A 3 0.37 -11.32 -33.13
N ILE A 4 0.99 -12.47 -33.40
CA ILE A 4 2.04 -13.05 -32.57
C ILE A 4 3.36 -12.49 -33.12
N PRO A 5 4.15 -11.75 -32.34
CA PRO A 5 5.57 -11.99 -32.31
C PRO A 5 5.78 -13.21 -31.41
N GLY A 6 6.58 -14.16 -31.92
CA GLY A 6 6.91 -15.43 -31.27
C GLY A 6 7.48 -15.27 -29.86
N SER A 7 7.84 -16.41 -29.26
CA SER A 7 8.51 -16.52 -27.96
C SER A 7 9.24 -15.23 -27.55
N LEU A 8 8.79 -14.60 -26.47
CA LEU A 8 9.46 -13.47 -25.85
C LEU A 8 10.92 -13.88 -25.61
N THR A 9 11.83 -13.49 -26.51
CA THR A 9 13.26 -13.73 -26.35
C THR A 9 13.73 -12.99 -25.10
N ALA A 10 14.72 -13.51 -24.38
CA ALA A 10 15.24 -12.86 -23.17
C ALA A 10 15.61 -11.37 -23.43
N SER A 11 16.12 -11.08 -24.63
CA SER A 11 16.39 -9.71 -25.10
C SER A 11 15.14 -8.81 -25.15
N SER A 12 14.00 -9.34 -25.64
CA SER A 12 12.72 -8.60 -25.68
C SER A 12 12.10 -8.37 -24.29
N LEU A 13 12.27 -9.31 -23.35
CA LEU A 13 11.84 -9.13 -21.97
C LEU A 13 12.69 -8.11 -21.24
N PHE A 14 14.00 -8.13 -21.46
CA PHE A 14 14.91 -7.16 -20.88
C PHE A 14 14.65 -5.74 -21.39
N SER A 15 14.36 -5.57 -22.69
CA SER A 15 14.00 -4.27 -23.23
C SER A 15 12.68 -3.75 -22.67
N LEU A 16 11.66 -4.60 -22.54
CA LEU A 16 10.38 -4.26 -21.89
C LEU A 16 10.56 -3.90 -20.41
N PHE A 17 11.40 -4.63 -19.68
CA PHE A 17 11.72 -4.32 -18.29
C PHE A 17 12.41 -2.97 -18.16
N LYS A 18 13.42 -2.71 -19.00
CA LYS A 18 14.12 -1.42 -19.06
C LYS A 18 13.16 -0.29 -19.42
N GLN A 19 12.20 -0.53 -20.31
CA GLN A 19 11.14 0.42 -20.65
C GLN A 19 10.24 0.71 -19.43
N ALA A 20 9.78 -0.33 -18.73
CA ALA A 20 8.91 -0.22 -17.56
C ALA A 20 9.59 0.56 -16.41
N VAL A 21 10.88 0.31 -16.18
CA VAL A 21 11.68 0.97 -15.14
C VAL A 21 11.99 2.40 -15.51
N ARG A 22 12.48 2.67 -16.73
CA ARG A 22 12.87 4.05 -17.11
C ARG A 22 11.70 5.01 -17.09
N GLY A 23 10.52 4.58 -17.55
CA GLY A 23 9.42 5.49 -17.85
C GLY A 23 9.80 6.45 -18.99
N GLY A 24 8.94 6.64 -19.99
CA GLY A 24 9.34 7.53 -21.09
C GLY A 24 8.54 7.50 -22.37
N GLU A 25 7.53 6.66 -22.49
CA GLU A 25 6.59 6.74 -23.61
C GLU A 25 5.22 7.06 -23.03
N ASN A 26 4.54 8.07 -23.57
CA ASN A 26 3.12 8.34 -23.33
C ASN A 26 2.31 7.18 -23.91
N GLN A 27 2.41 6.03 -23.26
CA GLN A 27 1.85 4.78 -23.73
C GLN A 27 0.33 4.84 -23.56
N ASP A 28 -0.37 4.68 -24.67
CA ASP A 28 -1.82 4.57 -24.64
C ASP A 28 -2.23 3.15 -24.22
N TYR A 29 -2.55 2.96 -22.94
CA TYR A 29 -2.94 1.65 -22.41
C TYR A 29 -4.35 1.22 -22.84
N THR A 30 -5.15 2.11 -23.43
CA THR A 30 -6.45 1.80 -24.01
C THR A 30 -6.35 1.17 -25.41
N LYS A 31 -5.13 1.06 -25.94
CA LYS A 31 -4.79 0.43 -27.23
C LYS A 31 -3.68 -0.61 -27.08
N GLY A 32 -3.46 -1.41 -28.12
CA GLY A 32 -2.38 -2.40 -28.17
C GLY A 32 -2.58 -3.60 -27.25
N SER A 33 -1.49 -4.33 -26.95
CA SER A 33 -1.54 -5.59 -26.19
C SER A 33 -1.75 -5.37 -24.69
N ILE A 34 -2.82 -5.95 -24.14
CA ILE A 34 -3.09 -5.96 -22.69
C ILE A 34 -1.90 -6.55 -21.91
N ARG A 35 -1.22 -7.58 -22.45
CA ARG A 35 -0.07 -8.20 -21.77
C ARG A 35 1.07 -7.19 -21.58
N LYS A 36 1.36 -6.40 -22.61
CA LYS A 36 2.37 -5.33 -22.56
C LYS A 36 1.93 -4.25 -21.57
N SER A 37 0.66 -3.85 -21.59
CA SER A 37 0.10 -2.85 -20.67
C SER A 37 0.23 -3.28 -19.20
N VAL A 38 -0.15 -4.53 -18.89
CA VAL A 38 -0.01 -5.09 -17.55
C VAL A 38 1.45 -5.12 -17.13
N PHE A 39 2.37 -5.58 -18.00
CA PHE A 39 3.80 -5.64 -17.67
C PHE A 39 4.40 -4.25 -17.39
N LEU A 40 4.12 -3.27 -18.25
CA LEU A 40 4.67 -1.91 -18.13
C LEU A 40 4.18 -1.17 -16.88
N LEU A 41 2.97 -1.45 -16.39
CA LEU A 41 2.45 -0.84 -15.16
C LEU A 41 2.78 -1.67 -13.91
N ALA A 42 2.69 -2.99 -13.98
CA ALA A 42 2.91 -3.85 -12.82
C ALA A 42 4.35 -3.83 -12.34
N ILE A 43 5.35 -3.87 -13.23
CA ILE A 43 6.77 -3.87 -12.83
C ILE A 43 7.12 -2.67 -11.95
N PRO A 44 6.89 -1.40 -12.38
CA PRO A 44 7.22 -0.26 -11.53
C PRO A 44 6.40 -0.23 -10.25
N MET A 45 5.12 -0.64 -10.26
CA MET A 45 4.30 -0.68 -9.05
C MET A 45 4.71 -1.79 -8.07
N ILE A 46 5.21 -2.94 -8.55
CA ILE A 46 5.82 -3.98 -7.71
C ILE A 46 7.08 -3.43 -7.04
N LEU A 47 7.95 -2.80 -7.83
CA LEU A 47 9.21 -2.23 -7.34
C LEU A 47 8.97 -1.05 -6.39
N GLU A 48 7.89 -0.29 -6.58
CA GLU A 48 7.39 0.71 -5.63
C GLU A 48 7.04 0.03 -4.29
N MET A 49 6.20 -1.02 -4.30
CA MET A 49 5.78 -1.69 -3.06
C MET A 49 6.93 -2.41 -2.33
N ILE A 50 7.91 -2.96 -3.05
CA ILE A 50 9.13 -3.53 -2.44
C ILE A 50 9.92 -2.45 -1.70
N MET A 51 9.98 -1.23 -2.23
CA MET A 51 10.68 -0.14 -1.58
C MET A 51 9.99 0.35 -0.31
N GLU A 52 8.65 0.31 -0.23
CA GLU A 52 7.96 0.57 1.04
C GLU A 52 8.38 -0.45 2.12
N SER A 53 8.53 -1.74 1.77
CA SER A 53 9.07 -2.75 2.70
C SER A 53 10.49 -2.44 3.16
N ILE A 54 11.37 -2.11 2.21
CA ILE A 54 12.78 -1.83 2.49
C ILE A 54 12.91 -0.61 3.39
N PHE A 55 12.10 0.43 3.15
CA PHE A 55 12.05 1.62 3.99
C PHE A 55 11.78 1.25 5.45
N ALA A 56 10.71 0.50 5.72
CA ALA A 56 10.34 0.11 7.07
C ALA A 56 11.45 -0.70 7.78
N VAL A 57 12.14 -1.59 7.07
CA VAL A 57 13.24 -2.40 7.61
C VAL A 57 14.48 -1.55 7.91
N VAL A 58 14.83 -0.62 7.02
CA VAL A 58 16.02 0.22 7.22
C VAL A 58 15.80 1.23 8.34
N ASP A 59 14.62 1.83 8.43
CA ASP A 59 14.30 2.80 9.48
C ASP A 59 14.41 2.17 10.87
N ILE A 60 13.75 1.02 11.07
CA ILE A 60 13.82 0.30 12.35
C ILE A 60 15.23 -0.21 12.67
N PHE A 61 16.05 -0.54 11.65
CA PHE A 61 17.43 -0.95 11.86
C PHE A 61 18.28 0.17 12.48
N PHE A 62 18.13 1.41 11.98
CA PHE A 62 18.87 2.54 12.53
C PHE A 62 18.33 2.99 13.89
N VAL A 63 17.00 3.07 14.04
CA VAL A 63 16.36 3.39 15.33
C VAL A 63 16.68 2.33 16.39
N GLY A 64 16.73 1.05 16.01
CA GLY A 64 17.07 -0.06 16.91
C GLY A 64 18.40 0.09 17.63
N LYS A 65 19.36 0.78 17.02
CA LYS A 65 20.67 1.06 17.62
C LYS A 65 20.66 2.16 18.68
N LEU A 66 19.59 2.96 18.78
CA LEU A 66 19.40 3.95 19.84
C LEU A 66 18.87 3.34 21.15
N GLY A 67 18.40 2.09 21.10
CA GLY A 67 17.90 1.36 22.26
C GLY A 67 16.40 1.10 22.24
N THR A 68 15.95 0.32 23.22
CA THR A 68 14.58 -0.20 23.29
C THR A 68 13.51 0.88 23.45
N GLU A 69 13.83 1.95 24.18
CA GLU A 69 12.93 3.10 24.39
C GLU A 69 12.65 3.86 23.08
N ALA A 70 13.66 3.97 22.21
CA ALA A 70 13.52 4.59 20.89
C ALA A 70 12.63 3.73 19.97
N VAL A 71 12.87 2.42 19.92
CA VAL A 71 12.05 1.45 19.18
C VAL A 71 10.60 1.48 19.64
N ALA A 72 10.37 1.51 20.96
CA ALA A 72 9.03 1.60 21.53
C ALA A 72 8.34 2.91 21.12
N THR A 73 9.04 4.04 21.20
CA THR A 73 8.50 5.35 20.77
C THR A 73 8.07 5.35 19.31
N VAL A 74 8.88 4.78 18.42
CA VAL A 74 8.54 4.65 17.00
C VAL A 74 7.31 3.78 16.83
N GLY A 75 7.25 2.59 17.46
CA GLY A 75 6.10 1.70 17.36
C GLY A 75 4.78 2.31 17.85
N LEU A 76 4.81 3.03 18.98
CA LEU A 76 3.62 3.73 19.49
C LEU A 76 3.18 4.87 18.56
N THR A 77 4.13 5.64 18.02
CA THR A 77 3.84 6.70 17.04
C THR A 77 3.28 6.12 15.74
N GLU A 78 3.86 5.03 15.24
CA GLU A 78 3.43 4.35 14.01
C GLU A 78 2.01 3.77 14.12
N SER A 79 1.65 3.27 15.30
CA SER A 79 0.33 2.70 15.57
C SER A 79 -0.80 3.69 15.27
N VAL A 80 -0.59 4.97 15.60
CA VAL A 80 -1.57 6.04 15.34
C VAL A 80 -1.37 6.64 13.95
N LEU A 81 -0.15 6.67 13.40
CA LEU A 81 0.11 7.02 11.99
C LEU A 81 -0.65 6.13 10.99
N ALA A 82 -0.99 4.89 11.35
CA ALA A 82 -1.84 4.03 10.52
C ALA A 82 -3.15 4.72 10.09
N ILE A 83 -3.71 5.60 10.94
CA ILE A 83 -4.89 6.41 10.59
C ILE A 83 -4.54 7.41 9.49
N VAL A 84 -3.39 8.08 9.57
CA VAL A 84 -2.91 9.02 8.55
C VAL A 84 -2.65 8.28 7.23
N TYR A 85 -2.02 7.09 7.28
CA TYR A 85 -1.83 6.25 6.10
C TYR A 85 -3.16 5.83 5.47
N SER A 86 -4.18 5.52 6.28
CA SER A 86 -5.51 5.18 5.77
C SER A 86 -6.11 6.29 4.91
N ILE A 87 -5.98 7.54 5.36
CA ILE A 87 -6.49 8.73 4.67
C ILE A 87 -5.66 8.97 3.40
N ALA A 88 -4.34 8.88 3.51
CA ALA A 88 -3.42 9.04 2.37
C ALA A 88 -3.70 8.00 1.28
N TRP A 89 -3.94 6.75 1.65
CA TRP A 89 -4.29 5.67 0.73
C TRP A 89 -5.68 5.84 0.13
N GLY A 90 -6.67 6.27 0.91
CA GLY A 90 -7.99 6.61 0.41
C GLY A 90 -7.93 7.71 -0.66
N LEU A 91 -7.19 8.78 -0.39
CA LEU A 91 -6.97 9.87 -1.34
C LEU A 91 -6.19 9.39 -2.59
N SER A 92 -5.14 8.59 -2.42
CA SER A 92 -4.39 7.99 -3.53
C SER A 92 -5.29 7.10 -4.41
N MET A 93 -6.21 6.35 -3.81
CA MET A 93 -7.15 5.48 -4.51
C MET A 93 -8.14 6.32 -5.32
N ALA A 94 -8.72 7.36 -4.70
CA ALA A 94 -9.63 8.29 -5.38
C ALA A 94 -8.96 9.02 -6.54
N ALA A 95 -7.74 9.51 -6.33
CA ALA A 95 -6.94 10.14 -7.39
C ALA A 95 -6.66 9.16 -8.53
N THR A 96 -6.23 7.93 -8.23
CA THR A 96 -6.01 6.89 -9.26
C THR A 96 -7.27 6.67 -10.09
N ALA A 97 -8.43 6.49 -9.44
CA ALA A 97 -9.69 6.19 -10.12
C ALA A 97 -10.16 7.33 -11.04
N ILE A 98 -10.19 8.57 -10.55
CA ILE A 98 -10.67 9.71 -11.34
C ILE A 98 -9.67 10.09 -12.42
N VAL A 99 -8.37 10.18 -12.11
CA VAL A 99 -7.34 10.55 -13.09
C VAL A 99 -7.25 9.50 -14.20
N SER A 100 -7.24 8.21 -13.87
CA SER A 100 -7.24 7.15 -14.89
C SER A 100 -8.48 7.21 -15.77
N ARG A 101 -9.66 7.50 -15.20
CA ARG A 101 -10.87 7.67 -16.01
C ARG A 101 -10.73 8.80 -17.03
N ARG A 102 -10.33 9.99 -16.59
CA ARG A 102 -10.17 11.18 -17.46
C ARG A 102 -9.07 11.00 -18.50
N VAL A 103 -7.98 10.32 -18.16
CA VAL A 103 -6.91 9.96 -19.11
C VAL A 103 -7.41 8.96 -20.15
N GLY A 104 -8.24 7.99 -19.73
CA GLY A 104 -8.95 7.08 -20.63
C GLY A 104 -9.84 7.79 -21.65
N GLU A 105 -10.59 8.79 -21.17
CA GLU A 105 -11.44 9.68 -21.98
C GLU A 105 -10.65 10.62 -22.91
N LYS A 106 -9.32 10.62 -22.82
CA LYS A 106 -8.42 11.58 -23.51
C LYS A 106 -8.64 13.04 -23.08
N ASN A 107 -9.24 13.24 -21.90
CA ASN A 107 -9.45 14.55 -21.31
C ASN A 107 -8.38 14.85 -20.26
N ASN A 108 -7.17 15.16 -20.74
CA ASN A 108 -6.00 15.43 -19.89
C ASN A 108 -6.17 16.69 -19.02
N GLU A 109 -6.98 17.66 -19.47
CA GLU A 109 -7.28 18.87 -18.71
C GLU A 109 -8.09 18.53 -17.45
N GLU A 110 -9.18 17.77 -17.59
CA GLU A 110 -9.98 17.33 -16.43
C GLU A 110 -9.22 16.34 -15.54
N ALA A 111 -8.35 15.51 -16.11
CA ALA A 111 -7.43 14.67 -15.33
C ALA A 111 -6.49 15.52 -14.45
N THR A 112 -5.94 16.60 -15.03
CA THR A 112 -5.05 17.53 -14.33
C THR A 112 -5.82 18.30 -13.25
N ARG A 113 -7.05 18.75 -13.55
CA ARG A 113 -7.94 19.41 -12.59
C ARG A 113 -8.27 18.50 -11.40
N ALA A 114 -8.64 17.24 -11.65
CA ALA A 114 -8.90 16.26 -10.60
C ALA A 114 -7.69 16.05 -9.69
N GLY A 115 -6.49 15.91 -10.26
CA GLY A 115 -5.26 15.80 -9.48
C GLY A 115 -5.01 17.03 -8.61
N ALA A 116 -5.22 18.25 -9.14
CA ALA A 116 -5.05 19.49 -8.37
C ALA A 116 -6.05 19.61 -7.21
N GLN A 117 -7.33 19.28 -7.44
CA GLN A 117 -8.34 19.26 -6.37
C GLN A 117 -8.00 18.23 -5.29
N ALA A 118 -7.49 17.06 -5.66
CA ALA A 118 -7.06 16.07 -4.69
C ALA A 118 -5.89 16.57 -3.81
N ILE A 119 -4.94 17.33 -4.40
CA ILE A 119 -3.84 17.97 -3.66
C ILE A 119 -4.38 19.00 -2.66
N ILE A 120 -5.37 19.82 -3.05
CA ILE A 120 -6.00 20.79 -2.14
C ILE A 120 -6.62 20.08 -0.93
N ILE A 121 -7.39 19.01 -1.16
CA ILE A 121 -8.01 18.22 -0.09
C ILE A 121 -6.92 17.64 0.83
N SER A 122 -5.86 17.09 0.25
CA SER A 122 -4.76 16.50 1.00
C SER A 122 -4.04 17.54 1.87
N ILE A 123 -3.72 18.72 1.34
CA ILE A 123 -3.10 19.81 2.11
C ILE A 123 -4.02 20.24 3.26
N ALA A 124 -5.30 20.45 3.00
CA ALA A 124 -6.27 20.86 4.03
C ALA A 124 -6.35 19.84 5.17
N LEU A 125 -6.47 18.55 4.85
CA LEU A 125 -6.50 17.47 5.84
C LEU A 125 -5.17 17.35 6.60
N SER A 126 -4.04 17.49 5.89
CA SER A 126 -2.71 17.42 6.48
C SER A 126 -2.45 18.53 7.49
N ILE A 127 -2.97 19.75 7.24
CA ILE A 127 -2.84 20.87 8.19
C ILE A 127 -3.59 20.55 9.48
N VAL A 128 -4.81 20.03 9.39
CA VAL A 128 -5.61 19.66 10.56
C VAL A 128 -4.94 18.52 11.33
N ILE A 129 -4.53 17.45 10.65
CA ILE A 129 -3.86 16.29 11.24
C ILE A 129 -2.52 16.70 11.86
N GLY A 130 -1.73 17.51 11.16
CA GLY A 130 -0.42 17.95 11.63
C GLY A 130 -0.51 18.89 12.83
N ALA A 131 -1.43 19.86 12.81
CA ALA A 131 -1.67 20.74 13.95
C ALA A 131 -2.12 19.94 15.19
N ALA A 132 -3.08 19.03 15.02
CA ALA A 132 -3.54 18.17 16.11
C ALA A 132 -2.42 17.26 16.62
N GLY A 133 -1.68 16.59 15.74
CA GLY A 133 -0.63 15.67 16.13
C GLY A 133 0.59 16.33 16.77
N VAL A 134 0.93 17.58 16.41
CA VAL A 134 1.97 18.35 17.11
C VAL A 134 1.52 18.76 18.50
N TYR A 135 0.27 19.25 18.62
CA TYR A 135 -0.27 19.72 19.89
C TYR A 135 -0.43 18.55 20.88
N PHE A 136 -1.04 17.45 20.44
CA PHE A 136 -1.34 16.27 21.26
C PHE A 136 -0.26 15.19 21.25
N ALA A 137 0.97 15.45 20.75
CA ALA A 137 2.01 14.42 20.60
C ALA A 137 2.29 13.62 21.88
N GLY A 138 2.37 14.30 23.03
CA GLY A 138 2.59 13.65 24.32
C GLY A 138 1.38 12.85 24.80
N ASP A 139 0.18 13.39 24.61
CA ASP A 139 -1.07 12.71 24.95
C ASP A 139 -1.27 11.46 24.10
N ILE A 140 -0.91 11.51 22.81
CA ILE A 140 -0.94 10.36 21.90
C ILE A 140 -0.03 9.25 22.43
N LEU A 141 1.22 9.57 22.81
CA LEU A 141 2.14 8.57 23.37
C LEU A 141 1.64 8.02 24.71
N HIS A 142 1.09 8.86 25.58
CA HIS A 142 0.51 8.42 26.85
C HIS A 142 -0.69 7.51 26.65
N LEU A 143 -1.62 7.88 25.76
CA LEU A 143 -2.81 7.10 25.44
C LEU A 143 -2.46 5.74 24.83
N MET A 144 -1.31 5.65 24.15
CA MET A 144 -0.79 4.39 23.62
C MET A 144 0.01 3.55 24.63
N GLY A 145 0.04 3.96 25.90
CA GLY A 145 0.69 3.21 26.97
C GLY A 145 2.16 3.55 27.18
N GLY A 146 2.63 4.67 26.63
CA GLY A 146 3.98 5.18 26.87
C GLY A 146 4.19 5.54 28.35
N SER A 147 5.32 5.09 28.92
CA SER A 147 5.74 5.51 30.26
C SER A 147 6.11 7.00 30.27
N SER A 148 6.05 7.66 31.42
CA SER A 148 6.38 9.09 31.52
C SER A 148 7.79 9.42 31.00
N LYS A 149 8.74 8.50 31.18
CA LYS A 149 10.11 8.63 30.66
C LYS A 149 10.12 8.58 29.12
N LEU A 150 9.46 7.56 28.54
CA LEU A 150 9.35 7.39 27.10
C LEU A 150 8.67 8.60 26.46
N VAL A 151 7.58 9.09 27.06
CA VAL A 151 6.88 10.29 26.59
C VAL A 151 7.81 11.50 26.62
N ALA A 152 8.52 11.73 27.75
CA ALA A 152 9.43 12.86 27.87
C ALA A 152 10.54 12.86 26.80
N THR A 153 11.07 11.70 26.43
CA THR A 153 12.11 11.58 25.40
C THR A 153 11.56 11.44 23.97
N GLY A 154 10.32 10.99 23.82
CA GLY A 154 9.72 10.62 22.54
C GLY A 154 8.83 11.69 21.90
N VAL A 155 8.33 12.66 22.69
CA VAL A 155 7.44 13.73 22.22
C VAL A 155 8.03 14.49 21.02
N GLY A 156 9.33 14.80 21.03
CA GLY A 156 9.97 15.52 19.94
C GLY A 156 9.88 14.79 18.60
N TYR A 157 10.20 13.49 18.60
CA TYR A 157 10.04 12.60 17.46
C TYR A 157 8.60 12.60 16.94
N THR A 158 7.63 12.37 17.84
CA THR A 158 6.21 12.29 17.50
C THR A 158 5.70 13.62 16.92
N ARG A 159 6.12 14.76 17.47
CA ARG A 159 5.79 16.08 16.93
C ARG A 159 6.29 16.28 15.51
N ILE A 160 7.54 15.91 15.22
CA ILE A 160 8.12 16.08 13.88
C ILE A 160 7.38 15.19 12.87
N ILE A 161 7.11 13.93 13.22
CA ILE A 161 6.42 12.99 12.35
C ILE A 161 5.00 13.45 12.02
N TYR A 162 4.19 13.85 13.00
CA TYR A 162 2.85 14.35 12.72
C TYR A 162 2.84 15.73 12.08
N GLY A 163 3.69 16.65 12.54
CA GLY A 163 3.83 17.98 11.96
C GLY A 163 4.23 17.94 10.49
N SER A 164 4.92 16.88 10.07
CA SER A 164 5.28 16.63 8.67
C SER A 164 4.37 15.66 7.92
N SER A 165 3.19 15.32 8.48
CA SER A 165 2.21 14.42 7.85
C SER A 165 1.82 14.83 6.43
N ILE A 166 1.89 16.13 6.11
CA ILE A 166 1.71 16.65 4.74
C ILE A 166 2.61 15.97 3.71
N VAL A 167 3.86 15.67 4.08
CA VAL A 167 4.82 15.00 3.20
C VAL A 167 4.35 13.59 2.87
N ILE A 168 3.92 12.83 3.88
CA ILE A 168 3.40 11.47 3.73
C ILE A 168 2.13 11.49 2.87
N MET A 169 1.19 12.39 3.19
CA MET A 169 -0.08 12.47 2.47
C MET A 169 0.11 12.86 1.00
N LEU A 170 0.99 13.82 0.71
CA LEU A 170 1.30 14.20 -0.67
C LEU A 170 2.04 13.09 -1.41
N LEU A 171 3.00 12.40 -0.79
CA LEU A 171 3.77 11.33 -1.44
C LEU A 171 2.85 10.24 -1.99
N PHE A 172 1.95 9.70 -1.15
CA PHE A 172 1.01 8.67 -1.57
C PHE A 172 -0.04 9.20 -2.55
N LEU A 173 -0.60 10.38 -2.28
CA LEU A 173 -1.59 10.97 -3.18
C LEU A 173 -1.03 11.16 -4.58
N ILE A 174 0.14 11.78 -4.71
CA ILE A 174 0.72 12.10 -6.00
C ILE A 174 1.21 10.82 -6.71
N ASN A 175 1.66 9.80 -5.97
CA ASN A 175 1.84 8.46 -6.54
C ASN A 175 0.53 7.95 -7.16
N GLY A 176 -0.61 8.10 -6.48
CA GLY A 176 -1.93 7.81 -7.03
C GLY A 176 -2.24 8.56 -8.34
N ILE A 177 -1.91 9.86 -8.39
CA ILE A 177 -2.08 10.68 -9.60
C ILE A 177 -1.23 10.13 -10.77
N PHE A 178 0.06 9.87 -10.53
CA PHE A 178 0.95 9.32 -11.56
C PHE A 178 0.55 7.91 -12.01
N ARG A 179 0.14 7.05 -11.08
CA ARG A 179 -0.41 5.72 -11.40
C ARG A 179 -1.66 5.85 -12.25
N GLY A 180 -2.62 6.69 -11.86
CA GLY A 180 -3.82 6.97 -12.66
C GLY A 180 -3.50 7.49 -14.07
N ALA A 181 -2.49 8.34 -14.20
CA ALA A 181 -1.99 8.85 -15.47
C ALA A 181 -1.26 7.79 -16.33
N GLY A 182 -0.99 6.61 -15.78
CA GLY A 182 -0.25 5.55 -16.45
C GLY A 182 1.28 5.71 -16.39
N ASN A 183 1.79 6.68 -15.63
CA ASN A 183 3.23 6.89 -15.45
C ASN A 183 3.71 6.36 -14.09
N ALA A 184 3.56 5.05 -13.89
CA ALA A 184 3.95 4.38 -12.65
C ALA A 184 5.47 4.44 -12.36
N ALA A 185 6.30 4.63 -13.39
CA ALA A 185 7.75 4.78 -13.22
C ALA A 185 8.13 6.03 -12.41
N ILE A 186 7.44 7.16 -12.61
CA ILE A 186 7.67 8.37 -11.79
C ILE A 186 7.32 8.09 -10.32
N ALA A 187 6.22 7.39 -10.06
CA ALA A 187 5.83 7.01 -8.70
C ALA A 187 6.91 6.14 -8.04
N MET A 188 7.38 5.11 -8.75
CA MET A 188 8.49 4.25 -8.31
C MET A 188 9.78 5.05 -8.04
N HIS A 189 10.23 5.88 -9.00
CA HIS A 189 11.43 6.69 -8.84
C HIS A 189 11.36 7.64 -7.65
N SER A 190 10.18 8.23 -7.39
CA SER A 190 10.01 9.13 -6.26
C SER A 190 10.27 8.43 -4.92
N LEU A 191 9.81 7.19 -4.78
CA LEU A 191 10.02 6.40 -3.58
C LEU A 191 11.46 5.87 -3.48
N TRP A 192 12.07 5.53 -4.61
CA TRP A 192 13.49 5.14 -4.66
C TRP A 192 14.39 6.27 -4.18
N ILE A 193 14.17 7.47 -4.72
CA ILE A 193 14.90 8.68 -4.31
C ILE A 193 14.66 8.94 -2.82
N ALA A 194 13.40 8.90 -2.37
CA ALA A 194 13.07 9.12 -0.97
C ALA A 194 13.78 8.14 -0.03
N ASN A 195 13.79 6.86 -0.37
CA ASN A 195 14.42 5.82 0.42
C ASN A 195 15.95 5.92 0.39
N ILE A 196 16.57 6.15 -0.76
CA ILE A 196 18.02 6.34 -0.86
C ILE A 196 18.45 7.54 -0.02
N CYS A 197 17.73 8.66 -0.12
CA CYS A 197 17.96 9.82 0.72
C CYS A 197 17.81 9.46 2.21
N ASN A 198 16.74 8.76 2.60
CA ASN A 198 16.54 8.35 3.98
C ASN A 198 17.67 7.44 4.51
N ILE A 199 18.11 6.44 3.74
CA ILE A 199 19.21 5.52 4.09
C ILE A 199 20.50 6.29 4.38
N ILE A 200 20.75 7.38 3.65
CA ILE A 200 21.94 8.23 3.84
C ILE A 200 21.73 9.19 5.03
N LEU A 201 20.55 9.81 5.13
CA LEU A 201 20.25 10.85 6.12
C LEU A 201 20.04 10.29 7.53
N CYS A 202 19.49 9.08 7.67
CA CYS A 202 19.26 8.45 8.96
C CYS A 202 20.55 8.35 9.80
N PRO A 203 21.62 7.66 9.37
CA PRO A 203 22.85 7.60 10.16
C PRO A 203 23.48 8.99 10.34
N THR A 204 23.36 9.86 9.34
CA THR A 204 23.90 11.23 9.39
C THR A 204 23.27 12.07 10.50
N PHE A 205 21.95 12.06 10.64
CA PHE A 205 21.25 12.85 11.67
C PHE A 205 21.15 12.13 13.01
N ILE A 206 21.08 10.79 13.02
CA ILE A 206 21.02 10.03 14.26
C ILE A 206 22.34 10.12 15.03
N TYR A 207 23.47 9.83 14.37
CA TYR A 207 24.79 9.75 15.00
C TYR A 207 25.59 11.05 14.90
N GLY A 208 25.17 11.98 14.05
CA GLY A 208 25.96 13.14 13.68
C GLY A 208 27.06 12.78 12.68
N LEU A 209 27.45 13.75 11.85
CA LEU A 209 28.55 13.61 10.90
C LEU A 209 29.21 14.96 10.68
N GLY A 210 30.47 15.09 11.09
CA GLY A 210 31.23 16.34 10.98
C GLY A 210 30.55 17.49 11.75
N PRO A 211 30.08 18.56 11.08
CA PRO A 211 29.42 19.70 11.74
C PRO A 211 27.98 19.41 12.18
N ILE A 212 27.38 18.30 11.72
CA ILE A 212 26.01 17.93 12.05
C ILE A 212 26.01 17.26 13.43
N PRO A 213 25.31 17.80 14.45
CA PRO A 213 25.25 17.20 15.77
C PRO A 213 24.46 15.89 15.75
N ALA A 214 24.74 15.00 16.70
CA ALA A 214 23.94 13.80 16.91
C ALA A 214 22.56 14.19 17.47
N MET A 215 21.51 14.00 16.67
CA MET A 215 20.12 14.36 17.04
C MET A 215 19.33 13.17 17.59
N GLY A 216 19.95 11.97 17.64
CA GLY A 216 19.31 10.76 18.17
C GLY A 216 18.00 10.44 17.45
N LEU A 217 16.94 10.21 18.23
CA LEU A 217 15.64 9.79 17.69
C LEU A 217 14.98 10.88 16.83
N GLU A 218 15.11 12.16 17.19
CA GLU A 218 14.59 13.26 16.37
C GLU A 218 15.28 13.32 15.00
N GLY A 219 16.57 12.95 14.95
CA GLY A 219 17.32 12.80 13.70
C GLY A 219 16.71 11.78 12.74
N ALA A 220 16.17 10.67 13.27
CA ALA A 220 15.44 9.69 12.47
C ALA A 220 14.16 10.27 11.86
N ALA A 221 13.36 11.00 12.66
CA ALA A 221 12.17 11.68 12.16
C ALA A 221 12.51 12.68 11.05
N ILE A 222 13.52 13.51 11.25
CA ILE A 222 13.95 14.50 10.26
C ILE A 222 14.46 13.83 8.98
N ALA A 223 15.26 12.76 9.09
CA ALA A 223 15.73 12.00 7.94
C ALA A 223 14.56 11.44 7.12
N THR A 224 13.53 10.93 7.79
CA THR A 224 12.30 10.42 7.15
C THR A 224 11.50 11.53 6.48
N THR A 225 11.27 12.64 7.17
CA THR A 225 10.57 13.81 6.62
C THR A 225 11.28 14.39 5.41
N VAL A 226 12.60 14.58 5.48
CA VAL A 226 13.40 15.14 4.38
C VAL A 226 13.48 14.15 3.22
N GLY A 227 13.74 12.87 3.48
CA GLY A 227 13.79 11.83 2.45
C GLY A 227 12.49 11.76 1.65
N ARG A 228 11.35 11.58 2.33
CA ARG A 228 10.03 11.58 1.68
C ARG A 228 9.71 12.93 1.03
N GLY A 229 10.15 14.04 1.63
CA GLY A 229 9.99 15.40 1.11
C GLY A 229 10.68 15.59 -0.24
N ILE A 230 11.89 15.06 -0.42
CA ILE A 230 12.60 15.06 -1.70
C ILE A 230 11.82 14.27 -2.76
N GLY A 231 11.23 13.13 -2.37
CA GLY A 231 10.32 12.37 -3.24
C GLY A 231 9.12 13.19 -3.72
N VAL A 232 8.48 13.94 -2.81
CA VAL A 232 7.38 14.86 -3.15
C VAL A 232 7.85 16.01 -4.05
N VAL A 233 9.03 16.58 -3.80
CA VAL A 233 9.61 17.62 -4.66
C VAL A 233 9.85 17.08 -6.07
N TYR A 234 10.40 15.86 -6.20
CA TYR A 234 10.59 15.19 -7.49
C TYR A 234 9.27 14.97 -8.23
N GLN A 235 8.23 14.53 -7.52
CA GLN A 235 6.88 14.38 -8.08
C GLN A 235 6.28 15.71 -8.55
N CYS A 236 6.33 16.75 -7.71
CA CYS A 236 5.86 18.09 -8.04
C CYS A 236 6.60 18.66 -9.25
N PHE A 237 7.92 18.49 -9.33
CA PHE A 237 8.70 18.88 -10.51
C PHE A 237 8.11 18.29 -11.80
N HIS A 238 7.76 17.01 -11.80
CA HIS A 238 7.16 16.35 -12.96
C HIS A 238 5.72 16.79 -13.26
N LEU A 239 4.93 17.18 -12.26
CA LEU A 239 3.58 17.70 -12.47
C LEU A 239 3.55 19.14 -13.03
N PHE A 240 4.52 19.98 -12.65
CA PHE A 240 4.56 21.39 -13.05
C PHE A 240 5.48 21.67 -14.25
N LYS A 241 6.58 20.93 -14.40
CA LYS A 241 7.63 21.17 -15.41
C LYS A 241 7.97 19.94 -16.25
N GLY A 242 7.39 18.77 -15.97
CA GLY A 242 7.65 17.55 -16.73
C GLY A 242 6.95 17.54 -18.09
N ASN A 243 7.35 16.59 -18.94
CA ASN A 243 6.76 16.35 -20.27
C ASN A 243 5.66 15.27 -20.24
N GLY A 244 5.02 15.08 -19.08
CA GLY A 244 4.02 14.03 -18.87
C GLY A 244 2.66 14.38 -19.47
N ILE A 245 1.67 13.50 -19.28
CA ILE A 245 0.29 13.75 -19.75
C ILE A 245 -0.38 14.90 -18.96
N LEU A 246 0.01 15.08 -17.70
CA LEU A 246 -0.56 16.07 -16.79
C LEU A 246 0.35 17.30 -16.67
N HIS A 247 -0.23 18.50 -16.80
CA HIS A 247 0.50 19.77 -16.71
C HIS A 247 -0.24 20.76 -15.81
N PHE A 248 0.22 20.89 -14.57
CA PHE A 248 -0.46 21.68 -13.56
C PHE A 248 -0.24 23.18 -13.79
N LYS A 249 -1.34 23.95 -13.77
CA LYS A 249 -1.36 25.41 -13.90
C LYS A 249 -2.14 25.98 -12.71
N ARG A 250 -1.90 27.26 -12.40
CA ARG A 250 -2.58 27.96 -11.28
C ARG A 250 -4.10 27.83 -11.33
N ARG A 251 -4.71 27.88 -12.53
CA ARG A 251 -6.16 27.75 -12.72
C ARG A 251 -6.75 26.43 -12.21
N HIS A 252 -5.98 25.33 -12.20
CA HIS A 252 -6.46 24.02 -11.75
C HIS A 252 -6.62 23.95 -10.23
N PHE A 253 -6.00 24.89 -9.50
CA PHE A 253 -6.09 25.00 -8.04
C PHE A 253 -7.23 25.91 -7.56
N LEU A 254 -8.07 26.42 -8.47
CA LEU A 254 -9.32 27.07 -8.07
C LEU A 254 -10.28 25.99 -7.54
N PRO A 255 -10.82 26.11 -6.31
CA PRO A 255 -11.66 25.06 -5.72
C PRO A 255 -12.89 24.73 -6.57
N ASP A 256 -13.09 23.44 -6.83
CA ASP A 256 -14.29 22.89 -7.45
C ASP A 256 -14.96 21.95 -6.45
N PHE A 257 -15.94 22.47 -5.72
CA PHE A 257 -16.63 21.72 -4.66
C PHE A 257 -17.34 20.46 -5.16
N THR A 258 -17.77 20.42 -6.42
CA THR A 258 -18.42 19.24 -7.00
C THR A 258 -17.40 18.12 -7.18
N LEU A 259 -16.25 18.44 -7.78
CA LEU A 259 -15.17 17.47 -7.97
C LEU A 259 -14.55 17.05 -6.63
N MET A 260 -14.38 17.99 -5.70
CA MET A 260 -13.88 17.72 -4.36
C MET A 260 -14.81 16.78 -3.58
N LYS A 261 -16.14 16.95 -3.70
CA LYS A 261 -17.12 16.05 -3.07
C LYS A 261 -17.04 14.63 -3.64
N SER A 262 -16.86 14.49 -4.96
CA SER A 262 -16.64 13.18 -5.60
C SER A 262 -15.36 12.51 -5.07
N LEU A 263 -14.24 13.24 -5.10
CA LEU A 263 -12.95 12.79 -4.56
C LEU A 263 -13.05 12.34 -3.10
N PHE A 264 -13.66 13.17 -2.25
CA PHE A 264 -13.82 12.88 -0.83
C PHE A 264 -14.70 11.65 -0.60
N SER A 265 -15.80 11.50 -1.35
CA SER A 265 -16.67 10.32 -1.22
C SER A 265 -15.96 9.02 -1.56
N ILE A 266 -15.07 9.02 -2.55
CA ILE A 266 -14.27 7.85 -2.94
C ILE A 266 -13.13 7.62 -1.95
N ALA A 267 -12.51 8.71 -1.47
CA ALA A 267 -11.39 8.65 -0.54
C ALA A 267 -11.82 8.13 0.84
N TRP A 268 -12.98 8.57 1.33
CA TRP A 268 -13.53 8.11 2.61
C TRP A 268 -13.76 6.60 2.64
N THR A 269 -14.42 6.06 1.62
CA THR A 269 -14.67 4.60 1.52
C THR A 269 -13.37 3.82 1.30
N GLY A 270 -12.41 4.37 0.55
CA GLY A 270 -11.07 3.80 0.41
C GLY A 270 -10.30 3.76 1.73
N ALA A 271 -10.34 4.83 2.53
CA ALA A 271 -9.74 4.87 3.87
C ALA A 271 -10.39 3.84 4.81
N MET A 272 -11.71 3.67 4.73
CA MET A 272 -12.42 2.62 5.48
C MET A 272 -11.95 1.22 5.10
N GLN A 273 -11.66 0.93 3.82
CA GLN A 273 -11.12 -0.39 3.43
C GLN A 273 -9.82 -0.70 4.18
N PHE A 274 -8.92 0.28 4.29
CA PHE A 274 -7.66 0.11 5.01
C PHE A 274 -7.87 -0.04 6.51
N ILE A 275 -8.73 0.78 7.12
CA ILE A 275 -9.04 0.71 8.55
C ILE A 275 -9.68 -0.65 8.90
N ILE A 276 -10.66 -1.10 8.11
CA ILE A 276 -11.35 -2.37 8.31
C ILE A 276 -10.34 -3.53 8.28
N GLY A 277 -9.46 -3.55 7.27
CA GLY A 277 -8.44 -4.58 7.14
C GLY A 277 -7.42 -4.53 8.29
N SER A 278 -6.85 -3.36 8.56
CA SER A 278 -5.85 -3.17 9.63
C SER A 278 -6.41 -3.53 11.00
N ALA A 279 -7.64 -3.13 11.31
CA ALA A 279 -8.30 -3.46 12.56
C ALA A 279 -8.62 -4.96 12.68
N SER A 280 -8.91 -5.65 11.56
CA SER A 280 -9.04 -7.12 11.55
C SER A 280 -7.74 -7.81 11.98
N TRP A 281 -6.58 -7.36 11.49
CA TRP A 281 -5.29 -7.89 11.91
C TRP A 281 -5.04 -7.70 13.42
N ILE A 282 -5.45 -6.55 13.98
CA ILE A 282 -5.37 -6.30 15.42
C ILE A 282 -6.28 -7.26 16.19
N ALA A 283 -7.50 -7.47 15.73
CA ALA A 283 -8.43 -8.42 16.35
C ALA A 283 -7.87 -9.85 16.33
N MET A 284 -7.23 -10.27 15.22
CA MET A 284 -6.56 -11.56 15.11
C MET A 284 -5.41 -11.68 16.13
N ALA A 285 -4.56 -10.66 16.21
CA ALA A 285 -3.48 -10.59 17.20
C ALA A 285 -4.01 -10.71 18.63
N ARG A 286 -5.15 -10.06 18.92
CA ARG A 286 -5.78 -10.09 20.24
C ARG A 286 -6.31 -11.48 20.62
N ILE A 287 -6.82 -12.24 19.65
CA ILE A 287 -7.23 -13.65 19.87
C ILE A 287 -5.99 -14.50 20.15
N VAL A 288 -4.92 -14.35 19.35
CA VAL A 288 -3.66 -15.07 19.55
C VAL A 288 -3.04 -14.78 20.92
N ALA A 289 -3.17 -13.55 21.43
CA ALA A 289 -2.69 -13.17 22.76
C ALA A 289 -3.33 -13.97 23.91
N GLY A 290 -4.49 -14.59 23.70
CA GLY A 290 -5.08 -15.52 24.67
C GLY A 290 -4.28 -16.81 24.88
N PHE A 291 -3.32 -17.12 24.01
CA PHE A 291 -2.52 -18.35 24.03
C PHE A 291 -1.06 -18.13 24.49
N GLY A 292 -0.76 -16.96 25.08
CA GLY A 292 0.53 -16.64 25.68
C GLY A 292 1.55 -15.97 24.74
N ASP A 293 2.64 -15.48 25.33
CA ASP A 293 3.61 -14.59 24.69
C ASP A 293 4.32 -15.24 23.49
N VAL A 294 4.63 -16.53 23.58
CA VAL A 294 5.26 -17.30 22.49
C VAL A 294 4.36 -17.34 21.24
N ALA A 295 3.05 -17.47 21.43
CA ALA A 295 2.08 -17.48 20.32
C ALA A 295 1.98 -16.12 19.65
N VAL A 296 1.96 -15.04 20.43
CA VAL A 296 1.96 -13.67 19.92
C VAL A 296 3.22 -13.39 19.12
N ALA A 297 4.39 -13.74 19.68
CA ALA A 297 5.66 -13.55 19.00
C ALA A 297 5.71 -14.35 17.68
N GLY A 298 5.31 -15.62 17.70
CA GLY A 298 5.28 -16.47 16.50
C GLY A 298 4.36 -15.91 15.41
N TYR A 299 3.18 -15.41 15.80
CA TYR A 299 2.26 -14.75 14.88
C TYR A 299 2.86 -13.48 14.27
N GLN A 300 3.45 -12.60 15.08
CA GLN A 300 4.04 -11.35 14.60
C GLN A 300 5.22 -11.57 13.66
N VAL A 301 6.09 -12.56 13.93
CA VAL A 301 7.17 -12.95 13.01
C VAL A 301 6.58 -13.42 11.68
N ALA A 302 5.56 -14.29 11.71
CA ALA A 302 4.91 -14.74 10.48
C ALA A 302 4.26 -13.59 9.69
N LEU A 303 3.56 -12.67 10.36
CA LEU A 303 2.93 -11.52 9.72
C LEU A 303 3.93 -10.66 8.94
N ARG A 304 5.09 -10.36 9.52
CA ARG A 304 6.14 -9.57 8.84
C ARG A 304 6.57 -10.22 7.52
N VAL A 305 6.76 -11.54 7.54
CA VAL A 305 7.12 -12.31 6.34
C VAL A 305 5.97 -12.34 5.34
N ILE A 306 4.73 -12.59 5.80
CA ILE A 306 3.53 -12.60 4.96
C ILE A 306 3.36 -11.28 4.21
N VAL A 307 3.42 -10.15 4.94
CA VAL A 307 3.24 -8.81 4.35
C VAL A 307 4.33 -8.52 3.31
N PHE A 308 5.59 -8.87 3.58
CA PHE A 308 6.69 -8.65 2.65
C PHE A 308 6.44 -9.30 1.28
N PHE A 309 5.93 -10.54 1.26
CA PHE A 309 5.65 -11.27 0.02
C PHE A 309 4.30 -10.91 -0.62
N ILE A 310 3.35 -10.35 0.14
CA ILE A 310 2.07 -9.86 -0.39
C ILE A 310 2.21 -8.50 -1.08
N LEU A 311 3.17 -7.66 -0.69
CA LEU A 311 3.34 -6.31 -1.25
C LEU A 311 3.55 -6.27 -2.78
N PRO A 312 4.36 -7.16 -3.40
CA PRO A 312 4.42 -7.28 -4.85
C PRO A 312 3.05 -7.61 -5.50
N ALA A 313 2.25 -8.48 -4.88
CA ALA A 313 0.91 -8.79 -5.35
C ALA A 313 0.00 -7.55 -5.35
N TRP A 314 0.20 -6.66 -4.37
CA TRP A 314 -0.50 -5.39 -4.28
C TRP A 314 -0.12 -4.43 -5.40
N GLY A 315 1.17 -4.38 -5.76
CA GLY A 315 1.66 -3.63 -6.92
C GLY A 315 0.97 -4.06 -8.22
N MET A 316 0.81 -5.37 -8.44
CA MET A 316 0.03 -5.89 -9.58
C MET A 316 -1.44 -5.49 -9.52
N ALA A 317 -2.06 -5.52 -8.34
CA ALA A 317 -3.46 -5.12 -8.16
C ALA A 317 -3.68 -3.63 -8.45
N ASN A 318 -2.73 -2.75 -8.09
CA ASN A 318 -2.75 -1.32 -8.44
C ASN A 318 -2.66 -1.09 -9.96
N ALA A 319 -1.91 -1.93 -10.68
CA ALA A 319 -1.83 -1.88 -12.13
C ALA A 319 -3.18 -2.23 -12.78
N ALA A 320 -3.88 -3.25 -12.26
CA ALA A 320 -5.23 -3.58 -12.71
C ALA A 320 -6.22 -2.42 -12.46
N ALA A 321 -6.16 -1.78 -11.29
CA ALA A 321 -7.02 -0.63 -10.99
C ALA A 321 -6.85 0.50 -12.02
N THR A 322 -5.60 0.84 -12.34
CA THR A 322 -5.27 1.85 -13.36
C THR A 322 -5.80 1.46 -14.75
N LEU A 323 -5.56 0.22 -15.17
CA LEU A 323 -6.02 -0.28 -16.47
C LEU A 323 -7.55 -0.28 -16.57
N VAL A 324 -8.26 -0.65 -15.50
CA VAL A 324 -9.72 -0.61 -15.47
C VAL A 324 -10.22 0.81 -15.65
N GLY A 325 -9.71 1.77 -14.87
CA GLY A 325 -10.13 3.16 -14.95
C GLY A 325 -9.90 3.76 -16.35
N GLN A 326 -8.72 3.56 -16.93
CA GLN A 326 -8.42 4.06 -18.29
C GLN A 326 -9.28 3.40 -19.38
N ASN A 327 -9.47 2.08 -19.33
CA ASN A 327 -10.27 1.39 -20.36
C ASN A 327 -11.76 1.73 -20.24
N LEU A 328 -12.29 1.90 -19.02
CA LEU A 328 -13.66 2.38 -18.85
C LEU A 328 -13.83 3.83 -19.30
N GLY A 329 -12.82 4.68 -19.11
CA GLY A 329 -12.82 6.05 -19.64
C GLY A 329 -12.83 6.10 -21.16
N ALA A 330 -12.14 5.16 -21.80
CA ALA A 330 -12.16 5.00 -23.26
C ALA A 330 -13.43 4.31 -23.80
N GLY A 331 -14.43 4.01 -22.95
CA GLY A 331 -15.64 3.31 -23.38
C GLY A 331 -15.41 1.83 -23.75
N GLN A 332 -14.36 1.20 -23.21
CA GLN A 332 -13.98 -0.19 -23.51
C GLN A 332 -14.12 -1.12 -22.28
N PRO A 333 -15.34 -1.36 -21.78
CA PRO A 333 -15.56 -2.16 -20.57
C PRO A 333 -15.12 -3.62 -20.70
N GLN A 334 -15.17 -4.20 -21.90
CA GLN A 334 -14.68 -5.56 -22.14
C GLN A 334 -13.16 -5.64 -21.96
N ARG A 335 -12.44 -4.67 -22.52
CA ARG A 335 -10.97 -4.58 -22.38
C ARG A 335 -10.56 -4.31 -20.93
N ALA A 336 -11.35 -3.54 -20.19
CA ALA A 336 -11.16 -3.35 -18.75
C ALA A 336 -11.24 -4.69 -18.01
N GLU A 337 -12.27 -5.51 -18.28
CA GLU A 337 -12.42 -6.84 -17.70
C GLU A 337 -11.29 -7.80 -18.10
N ASP A 338 -10.91 -7.83 -19.38
CA ASP A 338 -9.81 -8.67 -19.86
C ASP A 338 -8.47 -8.30 -19.19
N SER A 339 -8.28 -7.02 -18.86
CA SER A 339 -7.10 -6.52 -18.13
C SER A 339 -7.08 -7.05 -16.70
N VAL A 340 -8.24 -7.11 -16.03
CA VAL A 340 -8.37 -7.70 -14.68
C VAL A 340 -8.01 -9.18 -14.71
N TRP A 341 -8.62 -9.96 -15.59
CA TRP A 341 -8.35 -11.40 -15.66
C TRP A 341 -6.91 -11.72 -16.09
N LYS A 342 -6.31 -10.89 -16.96
CA LYS A 342 -4.91 -11.04 -17.32
C LYS A 342 -3.98 -10.77 -16.15
N THR A 343 -4.21 -9.68 -15.42
CA THR A 343 -3.43 -9.33 -14.23
C THR A 343 -3.62 -10.37 -13.13
N ALA A 344 -4.85 -10.81 -12.89
CA ALA A 344 -5.17 -11.84 -11.90
C ALA A 344 -4.46 -13.16 -12.20
N LYS A 345 -4.36 -13.56 -13.48
CA LYS A 345 -3.58 -14.73 -13.88
C LYS A 345 -2.09 -14.59 -13.52
N TYR A 346 -1.48 -13.45 -13.83
CA TYR A 346 -0.07 -13.22 -13.50
C TYR A 346 0.16 -13.15 -12.00
N ASN A 347 -0.74 -12.51 -11.27
CA ASN A 347 -0.67 -12.46 -9.81
C ASN A 347 -0.85 -13.83 -9.17
N ALA A 348 -1.78 -14.65 -9.69
CA ALA A 348 -1.97 -16.03 -9.24
C ALA A 348 -0.72 -16.89 -9.46
N ILE A 349 -0.03 -16.72 -10.60
CA ILE A 349 1.24 -17.43 -10.87
C ILE A 349 2.32 -16.99 -9.88
N PHE A 350 2.49 -15.68 -9.66
CA PHE A 350 3.44 -15.16 -8.67
C PHE A 350 3.14 -15.71 -7.27
N MET A 351 1.88 -15.64 -6.84
CA MET A 351 1.45 -16.11 -5.53
C MET A 351 1.54 -17.64 -5.38
N ALA A 352 1.38 -18.40 -6.46
CA ALA A 352 1.65 -19.84 -6.47
C ALA A 352 3.13 -20.14 -6.26
N LEU A 353 4.03 -19.38 -6.89
CA LEU A 353 5.48 -19.51 -6.70
C LEU A 353 5.88 -19.18 -5.26
N VAL A 354 5.30 -18.11 -4.68
CA VAL A 354 5.51 -17.76 -3.27
C VAL A 354 4.97 -18.86 -2.34
N SER A 355 3.80 -19.42 -2.64
CA SER A 355 3.22 -20.52 -1.88
C SER A 355 4.13 -21.76 -1.88
N LEU A 356 4.65 -22.12 -3.05
CA LEU A 356 5.60 -23.22 -3.20
C LEU A 356 6.91 -22.94 -2.44
N PHE A 357 7.40 -21.71 -2.51
CA PHE A 357 8.57 -21.27 -1.76
C PHE A 357 8.36 -21.44 -0.25
N PHE A 358 7.23 -21.00 0.31
CA PHE A 358 6.94 -21.18 1.73
C PHE A 358 6.68 -22.64 2.12
N PHE A 359 6.14 -23.47 1.22
CA PHE A 359 5.99 -24.89 1.50
C PHE A 359 7.33 -25.55 1.82
N PHE A 360 8.37 -25.27 1.02
CA PHE A 360 9.71 -25.86 1.20
C PHE A 360 10.62 -25.08 2.15
N PHE A 361 10.56 -23.74 2.15
CA PHE A 361 11.56 -22.88 2.79
C PHE A 361 11.04 -22.08 3.99
N SER A 362 9.81 -22.30 4.48
CA SER A 362 9.31 -21.56 5.65
C SER A 362 10.19 -21.71 6.88
N GLY A 363 10.68 -22.90 7.19
CA GLY A 363 11.58 -23.14 8.33
C GLY A 363 12.87 -22.32 8.24
N PRO A 364 13.66 -22.44 7.16
CA PRO A 364 14.85 -21.60 6.94
C PRO A 364 14.59 -20.09 6.97
N VAL A 365 13.49 -19.63 6.35
CA VAL A 365 13.11 -18.21 6.34
C VAL A 365 12.84 -17.70 7.76
N ILE A 366 12.10 -18.47 8.55
CA ILE A 366 11.82 -18.13 9.94
C ILE A 366 13.08 -18.21 10.81
N GLY A 367 13.91 -19.24 10.64
CA GLY A 367 15.16 -19.41 11.37
C GLY A 367 16.16 -18.27 11.12
N PHE A 368 16.13 -17.66 9.93
CA PHE A 368 16.93 -16.46 9.67
C PHE A 368 16.45 -15.23 10.48
N LEU A 369 15.16 -15.15 10.80
CA LEU A 369 14.57 -14.01 11.50
C LEU A 369 14.48 -14.20 13.02
N ASN A 370 14.36 -15.43 13.48
CA ASN A 370 14.23 -15.75 14.90
C ASN A 370 14.82 -17.14 15.20
N ASN A 371 15.69 -17.20 16.22
CA ASN A 371 16.38 -18.40 16.64
C ASN A 371 15.67 -19.18 17.76
N ASP A 372 14.58 -18.66 18.32
CA ASP A 372 13.78 -19.38 19.33
C ASP A 372 12.94 -20.48 18.65
N PRO A 373 13.18 -21.76 18.98
CA PRO A 373 12.47 -22.88 18.35
C PRO A 373 10.95 -22.85 18.55
N ALA A 374 10.47 -22.38 19.71
CA ALA A 374 9.05 -22.39 20.04
C ALA A 374 8.29 -21.32 19.24
N ILE A 375 8.88 -20.12 19.12
CA ILE A 375 8.38 -19.05 18.25
C ILE A 375 8.44 -19.50 16.79
N GLY A 376 9.57 -20.11 16.41
CA GLY A 376 9.83 -20.58 15.06
C GLY A 376 8.82 -21.61 14.56
N GLU A 377 8.41 -22.56 15.41
CA GLU A 377 7.40 -23.57 15.08
C GLU A 377 6.05 -22.94 14.74
N ILE A 378 5.59 -21.98 15.56
CA ILE A 378 4.31 -21.29 15.36
C ILE A 378 4.36 -20.47 14.07
N ALA A 379 5.43 -19.70 13.87
CA ALA A 379 5.58 -18.84 12.69
C ALA A 379 5.68 -19.67 11.39
N THR A 380 6.43 -20.77 11.41
CA THR A 380 6.57 -21.70 10.27
C THR A 380 5.22 -22.31 9.89
N ARG A 381 4.42 -22.70 10.89
CA ARG A 381 3.06 -23.23 10.67
C ARG A 381 2.13 -22.17 10.11
N ALA A 382 2.17 -20.96 10.63
CA ALA A 382 1.39 -19.84 10.11
C ALA A 382 1.69 -19.59 8.63
N LEU A 383 2.97 -19.52 8.25
CA LEU A 383 3.38 -19.35 6.86
C LEU A 383 2.82 -20.44 5.95
N ARG A 384 3.01 -21.72 6.32
CA ARG A 384 2.53 -22.85 5.51
C ARG A 384 1.01 -22.87 5.36
N ILE A 385 0.26 -22.56 6.42
CA ILE A 385 -1.20 -22.57 6.38
C ILE A 385 -1.72 -21.41 5.52
N VAL A 386 -1.26 -20.19 5.80
CA VAL A 386 -1.75 -19.00 5.10
C VAL A 386 -1.35 -19.02 3.63
N SER A 387 -0.16 -19.55 3.29
CA SER A 387 0.33 -19.62 1.92
C SER A 387 -0.49 -20.54 1.02
N ILE A 388 -1.23 -21.51 1.56
CA ILE A 388 -2.15 -22.35 0.76
C ILE A 388 -3.19 -21.48 0.04
N GLY A 389 -3.62 -20.39 0.66
CA GLY A 389 -4.63 -19.47 0.12
C GLY A 389 -4.10 -18.43 -0.84
N TYR A 390 -2.78 -18.31 -0.99
CA TYR A 390 -2.14 -17.21 -1.73
C TYR A 390 -2.60 -17.09 -3.18
N ILE A 391 -2.89 -18.22 -3.84
CA ILE A 391 -3.41 -18.21 -5.21
C ILE A 391 -4.77 -17.50 -5.26
N PHE A 392 -5.68 -17.81 -4.33
CA PHE A 392 -6.97 -17.12 -4.22
C PHE A 392 -6.77 -15.65 -3.83
N TYR A 393 -5.93 -15.39 -2.82
CA TYR A 393 -5.57 -14.05 -2.37
C TYR A 393 -5.14 -13.16 -3.54
N GLY A 394 -4.20 -13.63 -4.36
CA GLY A 394 -3.69 -12.89 -5.51
C GLY A 394 -4.78 -12.52 -6.52
N ILE A 395 -5.73 -13.43 -6.78
CA ILE A 395 -6.86 -13.18 -7.66
C ILE A 395 -7.84 -12.18 -7.00
N GLY A 396 -8.23 -12.45 -5.76
CA GLY A 396 -9.16 -11.61 -4.99
C GLY A 396 -8.67 -10.17 -4.85
N MET A 397 -7.38 -9.99 -4.57
CA MET A 397 -6.76 -8.67 -4.46
C MET A 397 -6.84 -7.88 -5.77
N VAL A 398 -6.58 -8.52 -6.91
CA VAL A 398 -6.69 -7.87 -8.23
C VAL A 398 -8.14 -7.50 -8.56
N VAL A 399 -9.08 -8.41 -8.30
CA VAL A 399 -10.51 -8.16 -8.53
C VAL A 399 -11.05 -7.06 -7.61
N THR A 400 -10.65 -7.05 -6.34
CA THR A 400 -11.04 -6.02 -5.36
C THR A 400 -10.53 -4.64 -5.78
N ASN A 401 -9.27 -4.55 -6.19
CA ASN A 401 -8.70 -3.30 -6.67
C ASN A 401 -9.27 -2.85 -8.02
N ALA A 402 -9.79 -3.77 -8.84
CA ALA A 402 -10.50 -3.41 -10.07
C ALA A 402 -11.75 -2.56 -9.79
N PHE A 403 -12.51 -2.87 -8.71
CA PHE A 403 -13.63 -2.02 -8.29
C PHE A 403 -13.17 -0.61 -7.91
N ASN A 404 -12.07 -0.51 -7.17
CA ASN A 404 -11.47 0.75 -6.78
C ASN A 404 -11.05 1.57 -8.01
N GLY A 405 -10.42 0.94 -9.01
CA GLY A 405 -10.06 1.57 -10.29
C GLY A 405 -11.27 2.00 -11.12
N ALA A 406 -12.39 1.29 -11.02
CA ALA A 406 -13.65 1.69 -11.65
C ALA A 406 -14.31 2.90 -10.94
N GLY A 407 -13.90 3.21 -9.71
CA GLY A 407 -14.55 4.21 -8.85
C GLY A 407 -15.65 3.64 -7.94
N ASP A 408 -15.93 2.33 -8.02
CA ASP A 408 -16.85 1.63 -7.13
C ASP A 408 -16.13 1.19 -5.85
N THR A 409 -15.75 2.14 -5.02
CA THR A 409 -15.05 1.82 -3.77
C THR A 409 -15.99 1.31 -2.67
N LYS A 410 -17.32 1.44 -2.84
CA LYS A 410 -18.30 0.99 -1.83
C LYS A 410 -18.42 -0.53 -1.79
N THR A 411 -18.48 -1.16 -2.96
CA THR A 411 -18.56 -2.62 -3.09
C THR A 411 -17.46 -3.34 -2.30
N PRO A 412 -16.16 -3.07 -2.52
CA PRO A 412 -15.08 -3.70 -1.76
C PRO A 412 -15.07 -3.31 -0.28
N THR A 413 -15.45 -2.08 0.11
CA THR A 413 -15.59 -1.72 1.54
C THR A 413 -16.60 -2.61 2.26
N ILE A 414 -17.77 -2.84 1.64
CA ILE A 414 -18.83 -3.68 2.21
C ILE A 414 -18.36 -5.13 2.30
N ILE A 415 -17.73 -5.66 1.25
CA ILE A 415 -17.18 -7.02 1.23
C ILE A 415 -16.15 -7.18 2.36
N ASN A 416 -15.20 -6.26 2.47
CA ASN A 416 -14.16 -6.31 3.51
C ASN A 416 -14.78 -6.26 4.92
N LEU A 417 -15.77 -5.39 5.14
CA LEU A 417 -16.42 -5.28 6.45
C LEU A 417 -17.07 -6.60 6.85
N PHE A 418 -17.92 -7.17 6.00
CA PHE A 418 -18.62 -8.42 6.35
C PHE A 418 -17.66 -9.59 6.48
N ILE A 419 -16.70 -9.73 5.57
CA ILE A 419 -15.84 -10.91 5.57
C ILE A 419 -14.82 -10.86 6.70
N PHE A 420 -14.23 -9.71 6.98
CA PHE A 420 -13.25 -9.61 8.05
C PHE A 420 -13.90 -9.51 9.44
N TRP A 421 -15.01 -8.77 9.58
CA TRP A 421 -15.61 -8.58 10.91
C TRP A 421 -16.72 -9.56 11.24
N ALA A 422 -17.67 -9.78 10.33
CA ALA A 422 -18.81 -10.64 10.61
C ALA A 422 -18.50 -12.14 10.38
N PHE A 423 -17.42 -12.47 9.67
CA PHE A 423 -17.05 -13.84 9.36
C PHE A 423 -15.68 -14.25 9.92
N GLN A 424 -14.58 -13.59 9.56
CA GLN A 424 -13.23 -13.99 9.95
C GLN A 424 -13.02 -13.95 11.46
N ILE A 425 -13.37 -12.85 12.14
CA ILE A 425 -13.18 -12.72 13.59
C ILE A 425 -13.96 -13.80 14.37
N PRO A 426 -15.28 -13.98 14.15
CA PRO A 426 -16.03 -15.06 14.78
C PRO A 426 -15.47 -16.45 14.46
N LEU A 427 -15.09 -16.71 13.20
CA LEU A 427 -14.51 -17.99 12.79
C LEU A 427 -13.17 -18.24 13.49
N ALA A 428 -12.31 -17.23 13.60
CA ALA A 428 -11.04 -17.34 14.31
C ALA A 428 -11.24 -17.65 15.79
N TYR A 429 -12.19 -16.97 16.44
CA TYR A 429 -12.53 -17.25 17.83
C TYR A 429 -13.08 -18.67 18.01
N LEU A 430 -14.02 -19.08 17.16
CA LEU A 430 -14.62 -20.42 17.19
C LEU A 430 -13.54 -21.50 17.01
N MET A 431 -12.70 -21.38 15.99
CA MET A 431 -11.67 -22.39 15.70
C MET A 431 -10.57 -22.40 16.77
N ALA A 432 -10.07 -21.24 17.18
CA ALA A 432 -8.95 -21.16 18.10
C ALA A 432 -9.34 -21.50 19.54
N VAL A 433 -10.48 -20.98 20.00
CA VAL A 433 -10.93 -21.06 21.39
C VAL A 433 -11.95 -22.18 21.58
N THR A 434 -13.06 -22.16 20.83
CA THR A 434 -14.18 -23.10 21.05
C THR A 434 -13.88 -24.52 20.59
N TRP A 435 -13.17 -24.68 19.48
CA TRP A 435 -12.72 -25.99 18.96
C TRP A 435 -11.30 -26.36 19.39
N GLU A 436 -10.72 -25.57 20.30
CA GLU A 436 -9.42 -25.84 20.92
C GLU A 436 -8.25 -26.07 19.94
N ALA A 437 -8.35 -25.54 18.71
CA ALA A 437 -7.26 -25.63 17.73
C ALA A 437 -6.08 -24.69 18.05
N GLY A 438 -6.21 -23.85 19.08
CA GLY A 438 -5.20 -22.89 19.51
C GLY A 438 -4.87 -21.85 18.42
N PRO A 439 -3.62 -21.33 18.39
CA PRO A 439 -3.20 -20.33 17.40
C PRO A 439 -3.37 -20.78 15.94
N LYS A 440 -3.34 -22.09 15.67
CA LYS A 440 -3.58 -22.63 14.32
C LYS A 440 -4.98 -22.30 13.81
N GLY A 441 -5.98 -22.25 14.69
CA GLY A 441 -7.34 -21.87 14.34
C GLY A 441 -7.42 -20.47 13.72
N VAL A 442 -6.62 -19.52 14.22
CA VAL A 442 -6.51 -18.17 13.65
C VAL A 442 -5.93 -18.20 12.24
N PHE A 443 -4.91 -19.03 11.99
CA PHE A 443 -4.27 -19.13 10.66
C PHE A 443 -5.22 -19.72 9.62
N PHE A 444 -6.00 -20.75 10.00
CA PHE A 444 -7.05 -21.28 9.14
C PHE A 444 -8.18 -20.28 8.91
N ALA A 445 -8.58 -19.51 9.91
CA ALA A 445 -9.59 -18.47 9.73
C ALA A 445 -9.14 -17.38 8.74
N ILE A 446 -7.87 -16.97 8.76
CA ILE A 446 -7.29 -16.06 7.75
C ILE A 446 -7.38 -16.68 6.35
N LEU A 447 -6.91 -17.93 6.20
CA LEU A 447 -6.96 -18.66 4.93
C LEU A 447 -8.39 -18.73 4.37
N ILE A 448 -9.35 -19.13 5.20
CA ILE A 448 -10.75 -19.31 4.80
C ILE A 448 -11.38 -17.96 4.46
N ALA A 449 -11.16 -16.92 5.29
CA ALA A 449 -11.72 -15.60 5.06
C ALA A 449 -11.21 -14.96 3.76
N GLU A 450 -9.91 -15.00 3.50
CA GLU A 450 -9.32 -14.43 2.28
C GLU A 450 -9.75 -15.18 1.02
N THR A 451 -9.92 -16.50 1.13
CA THR A 451 -10.49 -17.33 0.05
C THR A 451 -11.96 -16.94 -0.21
N THR A 452 -12.76 -16.78 0.86
CA THR A 452 -14.15 -16.32 0.76
C THR A 452 -14.23 -14.92 0.16
N LEU A 453 -13.37 -13.99 0.56
CA LEU A 453 -13.27 -12.65 -0.02
C LEU A 453 -13.00 -12.69 -1.51
N SER A 454 -12.07 -13.54 -1.93
CA SER A 454 -11.73 -13.72 -3.32
C SER A 454 -12.91 -14.26 -4.13
N ILE A 455 -13.59 -15.30 -3.62
CA ILE A 455 -14.76 -15.91 -4.28
C ILE A 455 -15.92 -14.92 -4.39
N VAL A 456 -16.27 -14.25 -3.28
CA VAL A 456 -17.37 -13.26 -3.24
C VAL A 456 -17.08 -12.09 -4.18
N SER A 457 -15.84 -11.58 -4.17
CA SER A 457 -15.42 -10.51 -5.07
C SER A 457 -15.51 -10.92 -6.54
N ILE A 458 -15.09 -12.14 -6.90
CA ILE A 458 -15.23 -12.68 -8.25
C ILE A 458 -16.70 -12.78 -8.68
N ILE A 459 -17.56 -13.31 -7.81
CA ILE A 459 -19.00 -13.46 -8.09
C ILE A 459 -19.62 -12.08 -8.35
N ILE A 460 -19.35 -11.10 -7.49
CA ILE A 460 -19.89 -9.73 -7.64
C ILE A 460 -19.30 -9.04 -8.87
N PHE A 461 -18.01 -9.23 -9.14
CA PHE A 461 -17.34 -8.64 -10.29
C PHE A 461 -17.94 -9.14 -11.62
N ARG A 462 -18.25 -10.44 -11.69
CA ARG A 462 -18.92 -11.05 -12.86
C ARG A 462 -20.34 -10.54 -13.10
N ARG A 463 -21.02 -9.97 -12.09
CA ARG A 463 -22.33 -9.32 -12.29
C ARG A 463 -22.25 -8.02 -13.08
N GLY A 464 -21.05 -7.46 -13.28
CA GLY A 464 -20.80 -6.37 -14.23
C GLY A 464 -21.29 -4.98 -13.82
N LYS A 465 -21.94 -4.79 -12.66
CA LYS A 465 -22.44 -3.47 -12.21
C LYS A 465 -21.34 -2.41 -12.14
N TRP A 466 -20.11 -2.80 -11.81
CA TRP A 466 -18.95 -1.91 -11.75
C TRP A 466 -18.63 -1.23 -13.10
N LYS A 467 -19.00 -1.86 -14.23
CA LYS A 467 -18.80 -1.31 -15.58
C LYS A 467 -19.63 -0.05 -15.83
N LEU A 468 -20.73 0.13 -15.08
CA LEU A 468 -21.69 1.23 -15.24
C LEU A 468 -21.36 2.45 -14.36
N VAL A 469 -20.33 2.35 -13.51
CA VAL A 469 -19.99 3.38 -12.54
C VAL A 469 -19.39 4.59 -13.24
N LYS A 470 -19.89 5.77 -12.86
CA LYS A 470 -19.44 7.08 -13.30
C LYS A 470 -18.71 7.78 -12.15
N VAL A 471 -17.65 8.51 -12.47
CA VAL A 471 -16.75 9.18 -11.52
C VAL A 471 -16.41 10.60 -11.91
#